data_AF-A0A4V1TI66-F1
#
_entry.id   AF-A0A4V1TI66-F1
#
_cell.length_a   1.000
_cell.length_b   1.000
_cell.length_c   1.000
_cell.angle_alpha   90.00
_cell.angle_beta   90.00
_cell.angle_gamma   90.00
#
_symmetry.space_group_name_H-M   'P 1'
#
loop_
_entity.id
_entity.type
_entity.pdbx_description
1 polymer ?
#
loop_
_entity_poly.entity_id
_entity_poly.type
_entity_poly.pdbx_seq_one_letter_code
_entity_poly.pdbx_strand_id
1 'polypeptide(L)'
;MNAPVLNLGSVVSAENAIKILRATTGEVVVAIGRRPDRSWPALKLMLDGQDYATIHPGAIVTGDADVAELTIPLPGLPNGRPHSVAIADAATGTLAPGSNLRPIATETKLRALVIYPAGEVHEHDKVRWYRAPMEKLLSDYFNIGDMIVYDSTLKLLRYAHLEPMKIMSPTEGDIERYASEFDYVFVRGSNFIHENMEWFRAVEVLERVKLPVYAIGVGAQASQNRKIELPEPSKRFWSIVAERCASIGVRGAFSAETLRQNGIRNVEVVGCPSIFRTRNRDLKIRIPDQREIRKVAFSLRREADKSYTADPEAYLRNQKAALLKVDAQSEMVMSSHGEQEEKAFFLRDPAAKEKAVAEFTRTGWWSGADDAAMRRIYEKQLF
;
A
#
# COMPACT_ATOMS: atom_id res chain seq x y z
N MET A 1 26.45 -2.35 -6.45
CA MET A 1 25.78 -2.77 -7.70
C MET A 1 24.60 -1.86 -7.92
N ASN A 2 24.71 -0.94 -8.87
CA ASN A 2 23.63 -0.03 -9.21
C ASN A 2 22.55 -0.83 -9.94
N ALA A 3 21.35 -0.89 -9.35
CA ALA A 3 20.18 -1.43 -10.04
C ALA A 3 19.99 -0.69 -11.38
N PRO A 4 19.60 -1.38 -12.46
CA PRO A 4 19.29 -0.70 -13.70
C PRO A 4 18.17 0.31 -13.44
N VAL A 5 18.39 1.56 -13.85
CA VAL A 5 17.37 2.59 -13.89
C VAL A 5 16.29 2.10 -14.85
N LEU A 6 15.23 1.50 -14.31
CA LEU A 6 14.00 1.29 -15.05
C LEU A 6 13.47 2.69 -15.38
N ASN A 7 13.46 3.02 -16.67
CA ASN A 7 12.67 4.13 -17.17
C ASN A 7 11.25 3.95 -16.63
N LEU A 8 10.82 4.84 -15.73
CA LEU A 8 9.41 5.00 -15.36
C LEU A 8 8.71 5.64 -16.57
N GLY A 9 8.61 4.85 -17.63
CA GLY A 9 7.97 5.22 -18.89
C GLY A 9 6.47 5.08 -18.75
N SER A 10 5.80 6.21 -18.99
CA SER A 10 4.38 6.42 -19.30
C SER A 10 3.33 5.79 -18.36
N VAL A 11 2.43 6.66 -17.88
CA VAL A 11 1.13 6.34 -17.23
C VAL A 11 0.20 5.49 -18.13
N VAL A 12 0.64 5.28 -19.38
CA VAL A 12 -0.01 4.56 -20.46
C VAL A 12 0.96 3.45 -20.86
N SER A 13 0.68 2.20 -20.49
CA SER A 13 1.52 1.08 -20.95
C SER A 13 1.34 0.88 -22.45
N ALA A 14 2.31 0.22 -23.11
CA ALA A 14 2.20 -0.14 -24.52
C ALA A 14 0.94 -0.98 -24.85
N GLU A 15 0.31 -1.59 -23.83
CA GLU A 15 -0.92 -2.40 -23.97
C GLU A 15 -2.22 -1.58 -23.88
N ASN A 16 -2.24 -0.40 -23.25
CA ASN A 16 -3.45 0.40 -23.06
C ASN A 16 -3.18 1.88 -23.33
N ALA A 17 -3.47 2.34 -24.56
CA ALA A 17 -3.28 3.72 -25.01
C ALA A 17 -4.19 4.75 -24.32
N ILE A 18 -5.13 4.35 -23.46
CA ILE A 18 -6.13 5.20 -22.82
C ILE A 18 -6.34 4.73 -21.38
N LYS A 19 -6.36 5.66 -20.41
CA LYS A 19 -6.65 5.37 -19.00
C LYS A 19 -7.38 6.55 -18.33
N ILE A 20 -8.43 6.29 -17.57
CA ILE A 20 -9.05 7.32 -16.73
C ILE A 20 -8.18 7.52 -15.48
N LEU A 21 -7.65 8.73 -15.30
CA LEU A 21 -6.85 9.10 -14.13
C LEU A 21 -7.72 9.59 -12.97
N ARG A 22 -8.78 10.33 -13.30
CA ARG A 22 -9.70 10.94 -12.34
C ARG A 22 -11.07 11.07 -12.99
N ALA A 23 -12.13 10.72 -12.27
CA ALA A 23 -13.49 11.02 -12.66
C ALA A 23 -14.20 11.69 -11.47
N THR A 24 -14.61 12.93 -11.67
CA THR A 24 -15.47 13.66 -10.74
C THR A 24 -16.83 13.89 -11.37
N THR A 25 -17.78 14.38 -10.60
CA THR A 25 -19.10 14.71 -11.14
C THR A 25 -19.10 15.91 -12.09
N GLY A 26 -17.99 16.66 -12.20
CA GLY A 26 -17.85 17.80 -13.10
C GLY A 26 -16.80 17.65 -14.19
N GLU A 27 -15.95 16.64 -14.14
CA GLU A 27 -14.89 16.41 -15.13
C GLU A 27 -14.37 14.97 -15.10
N VAL A 28 -13.84 14.51 -16.23
CA VAL A 28 -13.02 13.31 -16.33
C VAL A 28 -11.65 13.66 -16.90
N VAL A 29 -10.60 13.19 -16.24
CA VAL A 29 -9.20 13.32 -16.69
C VAL A 29 -8.74 11.99 -17.25
N VAL A 30 -8.27 12.00 -18.49
CA VAL A 30 -7.87 10.81 -19.25
C VAL A 30 -6.41 10.95 -19.68
N ALA A 31 -5.58 9.98 -19.31
CA ALA A 31 -4.26 9.81 -19.93
C ALA A 31 -4.42 9.08 -21.25
N ILE A 32 -3.79 9.60 -22.29
CA ILE A 32 -3.78 9.02 -23.63
C ILE A 32 -2.36 8.94 -24.16
N GLY A 33 -2.06 7.88 -24.91
CA GLY A 33 -0.81 7.72 -25.64
C GLY A 33 -1.06 7.69 -27.15
N ARG A 34 -0.07 8.10 -27.93
CA ARG A 34 -0.10 7.92 -29.38
C ARG A 34 -0.07 6.43 -29.72
N ARG A 35 -0.79 6.09 -30.80
CA ARG A 35 -0.71 4.78 -31.45
C ARG A 35 0.65 4.61 -32.15
N PRO A 36 1.03 3.39 -32.55
CA PRO A 36 2.26 3.14 -33.32
C PRO A 36 2.35 3.97 -34.62
N ASP A 37 1.22 4.31 -35.23
CA ASP A 37 1.11 5.17 -36.41
C ASP A 37 1.20 6.68 -36.08
N ARG A 38 1.58 7.04 -34.84
CA ARG A 38 1.69 8.40 -34.29
C ARG A 38 0.35 9.15 -34.21
N SER A 39 -0.79 8.52 -34.52
CA SER A 39 -2.11 9.11 -34.37
C SER A 39 -2.59 9.06 -32.91
N TRP A 40 -3.51 9.95 -32.55
CA TRP A 40 -4.19 9.88 -31.26
C TRP A 40 -5.47 9.04 -31.37
N PRO A 41 -5.75 8.15 -30.41
CA PRO A 41 -7.03 7.46 -30.37
C PRO A 41 -8.17 8.45 -30.14
N ALA A 42 -9.24 8.34 -30.93
CA ALA A 42 -10.49 9.06 -30.66
C ALA A 42 -11.18 8.43 -29.45
N LEU A 43 -11.71 9.27 -28.56
CA LEU A 43 -12.29 8.85 -27.28
C LEU A 43 -13.80 8.96 -27.35
N LYS A 44 -14.52 7.87 -27.07
CA LYS A 44 -15.96 7.87 -26.90
C LYS A 44 -16.29 8.02 -25.42
N LEU A 45 -16.87 9.14 -25.03
CA LEU A 45 -17.35 9.42 -23.68
C LEU A 45 -18.80 8.95 -23.56
N MET A 46 -19.05 8.09 -22.57
CA MET A 46 -20.38 7.62 -22.19
C MET A 46 -20.69 8.00 -20.75
N LEU A 47 -21.92 8.46 -20.52
CA LEU A 47 -22.45 8.80 -19.21
C LEU A 47 -23.67 7.92 -18.94
N ASP A 48 -23.68 7.18 -17.83
CA ASP A 48 -24.77 6.28 -17.47
C ASP A 48 -25.12 5.26 -18.59
N GLY A 49 -24.10 4.82 -19.32
CA GLY A 49 -24.21 3.90 -20.45
C GLY A 49 -24.71 4.52 -21.76
N GLN A 50 -24.98 5.83 -21.80
CA GLN A 50 -25.39 6.54 -22.99
C GLN A 50 -24.22 7.28 -23.66
N ASP A 51 -24.19 7.25 -24.99
CA ASP A 51 -23.22 8.00 -25.78
C ASP A 51 -23.41 9.50 -25.57
N TYR A 52 -22.34 10.18 -25.16
CA TYR A 52 -22.39 11.61 -24.90
C TYR A 52 -21.58 12.43 -25.90
N ALA A 53 -20.32 12.08 -26.11
CA ALA A 53 -19.43 12.80 -27.03
C ALA A 53 -18.33 11.92 -27.60
N THR A 54 -17.84 12.27 -28.79
CA THR A 54 -16.58 11.76 -29.35
C THR A 54 -15.55 12.88 -29.31
N ILE A 55 -14.47 12.66 -28.56
CA ILE A 55 -13.35 13.59 -28.44
C ILE A 55 -12.26 13.13 -29.41
N HIS A 56 -11.73 14.07 -30.21
CA HIS A 56 -10.60 13.83 -31.10
C HIS A 56 -9.35 14.53 -30.54
N PRO A 57 -8.49 13.85 -29.77
CA PRO A 57 -7.35 14.51 -29.12
C PRO A 57 -6.40 15.21 -30.09
N GLY A 58 -6.25 14.70 -31.31
CA GLY A 58 -5.40 15.34 -32.33
C GLY A 58 -5.85 16.74 -32.76
N ALA A 59 -7.09 17.15 -32.45
CA ALA A 59 -7.56 18.52 -32.67
C ALA A 59 -7.19 19.48 -31.50
N ILE A 60 -6.75 18.94 -30.36
CA ILE A 60 -6.53 19.69 -29.11
C ILE A 60 -5.05 19.64 -28.72
N VAL A 61 -4.43 18.46 -28.80
CA VAL A 61 -3.05 18.21 -28.40
C VAL A 61 -2.12 18.58 -29.55
N THR A 62 -1.36 19.66 -29.37
CA THR A 62 -0.35 20.14 -30.32
C THR A 62 1.06 19.70 -29.92
N GLY A 63 1.95 19.54 -30.91
CA GLY A 63 3.36 19.22 -30.70
C GLY A 63 3.69 17.72 -30.68
N ASP A 64 4.93 17.40 -30.30
CA ASP A 64 5.52 16.05 -30.46
C ASP A 64 5.36 15.15 -29.23
N ALA A 65 4.46 15.49 -28.30
CA ALA A 65 4.22 14.68 -27.11
C ALA A 65 3.68 13.28 -27.50
N ASP A 66 4.27 12.24 -26.90
CA ASP A 66 3.84 10.84 -27.07
C ASP A 66 2.67 10.46 -26.14
N VAL A 67 2.49 11.22 -25.05
CA VAL A 67 1.44 11.04 -24.05
C VAL A 67 0.84 12.41 -23.72
N ALA A 68 -0.46 12.46 -23.51
CA ALA A 68 -1.18 13.66 -23.07
C ALA A 68 -2.19 13.31 -21.97
N GLU A 69 -2.47 14.29 -21.11
CA GLU A 69 -3.59 14.25 -20.16
C GLU A 69 -4.66 15.22 -20.62
N LEU A 70 -5.86 14.71 -20.86
CA LEU A 70 -7.02 15.50 -21.26
C LEU A 70 -7.98 15.64 -20.10
N THR A 71 -8.29 16.88 -19.72
CA THR A 71 -9.41 17.18 -18.81
C THR A 71 -10.64 17.48 -19.65
N ILE A 72 -11.67 16.63 -19.52
CA ILE A 72 -12.92 16.73 -20.25
C ILE A 72 -14.00 17.16 -19.25
N PRO A 73 -14.56 18.37 -19.36
CA PRO A 73 -15.65 18.81 -18.49
C PRO A 73 -16.89 17.97 -18.76
N LEU A 74 -17.59 17.58 -17.70
CA LEU A 74 -18.86 16.86 -17.76
C LEU A 74 -20.03 17.86 -17.64
N PRO A 75 -21.13 17.64 -18.37
CA PRO A 75 -22.31 18.50 -18.26
C PRO A 75 -23.00 18.34 -16.91
N GLY A 76 -23.76 19.36 -16.50
CA GLY A 76 -24.85 19.14 -15.54
C GLY A 76 -25.97 18.35 -16.22
N LEU A 77 -26.34 17.19 -15.69
CA LEU A 77 -27.42 16.38 -16.27
C LEU A 77 -28.78 16.83 -15.70
N PRO A 78 -29.87 16.75 -16.49
CA PRO A 78 -31.22 17.16 -16.04
C PRO A 78 -31.70 16.44 -14.77
N ASN A 79 -31.23 15.20 -14.55
CA ASN A 79 -31.61 14.35 -13.42
C ASN A 79 -30.55 14.31 -12.30
N GLY A 80 -29.53 15.19 -12.34
CA GLY A 80 -28.49 15.28 -11.31
C GLY A 80 -27.07 15.10 -11.84
N ARG A 81 -26.24 14.36 -11.09
CA ARG A 81 -24.83 14.09 -11.40
C ARG A 81 -24.71 12.70 -12.05
N PRO A 82 -23.75 12.47 -12.98
CA PRO A 82 -23.58 11.15 -13.61
C PRO A 82 -23.32 10.06 -12.55
N HIS A 83 -23.93 8.89 -12.71
CA HIS A 83 -23.74 7.73 -11.84
C HIS A 83 -22.59 6.83 -12.29
N SER A 84 -22.29 6.81 -13.59
CA SER A 84 -21.13 6.16 -14.17
C SER A 84 -20.53 6.97 -15.31
N VAL A 85 -19.20 6.91 -15.41
CA VAL A 85 -18.45 7.52 -16.52
C VAL A 85 -17.62 6.45 -17.19
N ALA A 86 -17.68 6.38 -18.51
CA ALA A 86 -16.86 5.46 -19.30
C ALA A 86 -16.20 6.19 -20.47
N ILE A 87 -14.97 5.77 -20.77
CA ILE A 87 -14.22 6.19 -21.95
C ILE A 87 -13.90 4.92 -22.73
N ALA A 88 -14.19 4.91 -24.03
CA ALA A 88 -13.75 3.83 -24.92
C ALA A 88 -12.87 4.39 -26.04
N ASP A 89 -11.98 3.56 -26.58
CA ASP A 89 -11.41 3.81 -27.91
C ASP A 89 -12.56 3.73 -28.93
N ALA A 90 -12.81 4.82 -29.66
CA ALA A 90 -13.91 4.89 -30.61
C ALA A 90 -13.77 3.92 -31.79
N ALA A 91 -12.55 3.47 -32.11
CA ALA A 91 -12.30 2.53 -33.20
C ALA A 91 -12.52 1.07 -32.79
N THR A 92 -12.11 0.69 -31.57
CA THR A 92 -12.18 -0.72 -31.13
C THR A 92 -13.34 -0.99 -30.16
N GLY A 93 -13.93 0.04 -29.57
CA GLY A 93 -14.92 -0.09 -28.50
C GLY A 93 -14.32 -0.54 -27.15
N THR A 94 -12.99 -0.68 -27.06
CA THR A 94 -12.32 -1.12 -25.83
C THR A 94 -12.44 -0.05 -24.76
N LEU A 95 -12.98 -0.42 -23.60
CA LEU A 95 -13.11 0.47 -22.45
C LEU A 95 -11.74 0.75 -21.82
N ALA A 96 -11.50 2.03 -21.55
CA ALA A 96 -10.33 2.47 -20.80
C ALA A 96 -10.42 1.99 -19.34
N PRO A 97 -9.31 1.57 -18.71
CA PRO A 97 -9.29 1.29 -17.28
C PRO A 97 -9.82 2.47 -16.47
N GLY A 98 -10.65 2.17 -15.47
CA GLY A 98 -11.37 3.16 -14.67
C GLY A 98 -12.75 3.54 -15.21
N SER A 99 -13.16 3.00 -16.36
CA SER A 99 -14.52 3.16 -16.89
C SER A 99 -15.57 2.43 -16.05
N ASN A 100 -16.82 2.91 -16.13
CA ASN A 100 -17.98 2.40 -15.40
C ASN A 100 -17.87 2.52 -13.87
N LEU A 101 -16.88 3.25 -13.36
CA LEU A 101 -16.78 3.60 -11.95
C LEU A 101 -17.66 4.81 -11.66
N ARG A 102 -18.15 4.88 -10.42
CA ARG A 102 -18.92 6.02 -9.93
C ARG A 102 -18.02 7.26 -9.83
N PRO A 103 -18.33 8.38 -10.51
CA PRO A 103 -17.54 9.59 -10.40
C PRO A 103 -17.70 10.21 -9.01
N ILE A 104 -16.63 10.82 -8.51
CA ILE A 104 -16.58 11.37 -7.15
C ILE A 104 -17.08 12.82 -7.13
N ALA A 105 -18.01 13.14 -6.23
CA ALA A 105 -18.43 14.51 -6.00
C ALA A 105 -17.31 15.32 -5.32
N THR A 106 -16.91 16.45 -5.89
CA THR A 106 -15.80 17.29 -5.37
C THR A 106 -16.20 18.17 -4.20
N GLU A 107 -17.49 18.47 -4.05
CA GLU A 107 -18.03 19.31 -2.98
C GLU A 107 -18.42 18.53 -1.72
N THR A 108 -18.39 17.19 -1.76
CA THR A 108 -18.84 16.35 -0.66
C THR A 108 -17.70 15.97 0.27
N LYS A 109 -18.05 15.86 1.56
CA LYS A 109 -17.21 15.31 2.61
C LYS A 109 -17.14 13.78 2.43
N LEU A 110 -16.13 13.30 1.68
CA LEU A 110 -16.02 11.88 1.33
C LEU A 110 -15.89 10.97 2.55
N ARG A 111 -16.53 9.80 2.51
CA ARG A 111 -16.55 8.79 3.57
C ARG A 111 -15.85 7.53 3.05
N ALA A 112 -14.79 7.11 3.75
CA ALA A 112 -13.90 6.05 3.32
C ALA A 112 -14.01 4.81 4.21
N LEU A 113 -13.92 3.63 3.60
CA LEU A 113 -13.72 2.36 4.28
C LEU A 113 -12.28 1.89 4.11
N VAL A 114 -11.72 1.26 5.14
CA VAL A 114 -10.38 0.64 5.08
C VAL A 114 -10.43 -0.85 5.33
N ILE A 115 -9.74 -1.62 4.50
CA ILE A 115 -9.46 -3.05 4.72
C ILE A 115 -8.08 -3.20 5.37
N TYR A 116 -8.01 -3.97 6.46
CA TYR A 116 -6.82 -4.14 7.31
C TYR A 116 -6.21 -2.82 7.79
N PRO A 117 -6.92 -1.97 8.57
CA PRO A 117 -6.28 -0.83 9.22
C PRO A 117 -5.14 -1.29 10.14
N ALA A 118 -4.19 -0.39 10.42
CA ALA A 118 -3.08 -0.65 11.32
C ALA A 118 -2.94 0.49 12.33
N GLY A 119 -3.45 0.31 13.55
CA GLY A 119 -3.42 1.34 14.60
C GLY A 119 -4.66 2.23 14.64
N GLU A 120 -4.64 3.21 15.54
CA GLU A 120 -5.70 4.19 15.76
C GLU A 120 -5.38 5.47 14.96
N VAL A 121 -6.36 5.95 14.19
CA VAL A 121 -6.27 7.21 13.45
C VAL A 121 -6.63 8.39 14.35
N HIS A 122 -5.82 9.44 14.37
CA HIS A 122 -6.04 10.70 15.09
C HIS A 122 -5.64 11.90 14.23
N GLU A 123 -6.09 13.10 14.62
CA GLU A 123 -5.76 14.36 13.92
C GLU A 123 -5.95 14.25 12.40
N HIS A 124 -7.08 13.66 12.01
CA HIS A 124 -7.46 13.33 10.63
C HIS A 124 -6.68 12.19 9.99
N ASP A 125 -5.35 12.29 9.82
CA ASP A 125 -4.54 11.37 9.00
C ASP A 125 -3.32 10.74 9.71
N LYS A 126 -3.17 10.96 11.01
CA LYS A 126 -2.05 10.44 11.79
C LYS A 126 -2.41 9.12 12.44
N VAL A 127 -1.44 8.20 12.51
CA VAL A 127 -1.66 6.87 13.09
C VAL A 127 -0.78 6.66 14.32
N ARG A 128 -1.39 6.17 15.39
CA ARG A 128 -0.71 5.77 16.63
C ARG A 128 -1.11 4.35 17.03
N TRP A 129 -0.44 3.78 18.04
CA TRP A 129 -0.87 2.51 18.63
C TRP A 129 -2.29 2.61 19.16
N TYR A 130 -3.01 1.50 19.08
CA TYR A 130 -4.29 1.40 19.78
C TYR A 130 -4.05 1.67 21.26
N ARG A 131 -4.87 2.54 21.83
CA ARG A 131 -4.92 2.70 23.28
C ARG A 131 -5.29 1.36 23.91
N ALA A 132 -4.36 0.78 24.63
CA ALA A 132 -4.51 -0.51 25.27
C ALA A 132 -3.86 -0.50 26.65
N PRO A 133 -4.34 -1.31 27.61
CA PRO A 133 -3.64 -1.53 28.88
C PRO A 133 -2.22 -2.04 28.65
N MET A 134 -1.32 -1.75 29.60
CA MET A 134 0.12 -2.09 29.48
C MET A 134 0.35 -3.58 29.18
N GLU A 135 -0.39 -4.47 29.85
CA GLU A 135 -0.31 -5.92 29.62
C GLU A 135 -0.58 -6.29 28.16
N LYS A 136 -1.56 -5.65 27.53
CA LYS A 136 -1.90 -5.87 26.13
C LYS A 136 -0.85 -5.28 25.18
N LEU A 137 -0.25 -4.14 25.53
CA LEU A 137 0.87 -3.57 24.76
C LEU A 137 2.10 -4.48 24.77
N LEU A 138 2.35 -5.15 25.89
CA LEU A 138 3.42 -6.13 26.06
C LEU A 138 3.13 -7.45 25.32
N SER A 139 1.88 -7.95 25.35
CA SER A 139 1.52 -9.23 24.73
C SER A 139 1.29 -9.15 23.22
N ASP A 140 0.69 -8.07 22.73
CA ASP A 140 0.25 -8.02 21.34
C ASP A 140 1.39 -7.53 20.44
N TYR A 141 1.66 -8.26 19.35
CA TYR A 141 2.58 -7.80 18.32
C TYR A 141 1.97 -6.63 17.53
N PHE A 142 2.71 -5.53 17.41
CA PHE A 142 2.30 -4.36 16.64
C PHE A 142 3.37 -4.04 15.62
N ASN A 143 3.06 -4.18 14.33
CA ASN A 143 4.00 -3.85 13.27
C ASN A 143 4.02 -2.33 13.02
N ILE A 144 5.08 -1.65 13.48
CA ILE A 144 5.25 -0.19 13.29
C ILE A 144 5.32 0.17 11.80
N GLY A 145 5.93 -0.68 10.98
CA GLY A 145 6.02 -0.48 9.53
C GLY A 145 4.64 -0.39 8.87
N ASP A 146 3.71 -1.25 9.26
CA ASP A 146 2.34 -1.25 8.75
C ASP A 146 1.57 0.02 9.13
N MET A 147 1.82 0.57 10.33
CA MET A 147 1.23 1.83 10.74
C MET A 147 1.79 3.01 9.95
N ILE A 148 3.10 3.05 9.69
CA ILE A 148 3.71 4.11 8.88
C ILE A 148 3.18 4.05 7.46
N VAL A 149 3.00 2.85 6.91
CA VAL A 149 2.37 2.69 5.60
C VAL A 149 0.94 3.21 5.63
N TYR A 150 0.16 2.87 6.66
CA TYR A 150 -1.20 3.34 6.82
C TYR A 150 -1.29 4.87 6.96
N ASP A 151 -0.50 5.46 7.86
CA ASP A 151 -0.33 6.92 8.07
C ASP A 151 -0.01 7.66 6.76
N SER A 152 0.87 7.07 5.96
CA SER A 152 1.30 7.66 4.69
C SER A 152 0.22 7.53 3.61
N THR A 153 -0.50 6.41 3.57
CA THR A 153 -1.66 6.24 2.69
C THR A 153 -2.76 7.25 3.02
N LEU A 154 -3.09 7.45 4.29
CA LEU A 154 -4.13 8.40 4.71
C LEU A 154 -3.82 9.83 4.25
N LYS A 155 -2.56 10.27 4.33
CA LYS A 155 -2.11 11.60 3.88
C LYS A 155 -2.34 11.86 2.40
N LEU A 156 -2.41 10.80 1.58
CA LEU A 156 -2.68 10.88 0.15
C LEU A 156 -4.17 10.93 -0.19
N LEU A 157 -5.03 10.50 0.72
CA LEU A 157 -6.46 10.34 0.48
C LEU A 157 -7.24 11.59 0.87
N ARG A 158 -8.32 11.85 0.13
CA ARG A 158 -9.32 12.86 0.49
C ARG A 158 -10.50 12.18 1.17
N TYR A 159 -10.69 12.45 2.46
CA TYR A 159 -11.84 11.98 3.23
C TYR A 159 -12.14 12.92 4.39
N ALA A 160 -13.39 12.88 4.84
CA ALA A 160 -13.89 13.54 6.04
C ALA A 160 -14.27 12.54 7.14
N HIS A 161 -14.61 11.31 6.76
CA HIS A 161 -14.90 10.22 7.70
C HIS A 161 -14.21 8.94 7.22
N LEU A 162 -13.76 8.13 8.16
CA LEU A 162 -13.04 6.90 7.91
C LEU A 162 -13.51 5.83 8.91
N GLU A 163 -13.80 4.64 8.40
CA GLU A 163 -14.18 3.50 9.24
C GLU A 163 -13.48 2.21 8.77
N PRO A 164 -13.02 1.34 9.69
CA PRO A 164 -12.66 -0.03 9.36
C PRO A 164 -13.83 -0.79 8.73
N MET A 165 -13.61 -1.38 7.56
CA MET A 165 -14.57 -2.31 6.98
C MET A 165 -14.55 -3.61 7.78
N LYS A 166 -15.69 -4.00 8.37
CA LYS A 166 -15.79 -5.28 9.08
C LYS A 166 -15.68 -6.43 8.09
N ILE A 167 -14.63 -7.24 8.24
CA ILE A 167 -14.39 -8.42 7.39
C ILE A 167 -14.47 -9.75 8.15
N MET A 168 -14.32 -9.73 9.48
CA MET A 168 -14.44 -10.94 10.32
C MET A 168 -15.90 -11.33 10.53
N SER A 169 -16.73 -10.35 10.88
CA SER A 169 -18.13 -10.57 11.27
C SER A 169 -19.00 -9.38 10.81
N PRO A 170 -19.12 -9.12 9.49
CA PRO A 170 -20.06 -8.14 8.98
C PRO A 170 -21.50 -8.58 9.23
N THR A 171 -22.35 -7.63 9.64
CA THR A 171 -23.81 -7.81 9.67
C THR A 171 -24.44 -7.30 8.38
N GLU A 172 -25.68 -7.70 8.11
CA GLU A 172 -26.47 -7.17 6.99
C GLU A 172 -26.57 -5.64 7.05
N GLY A 173 -26.87 -5.09 8.22
CA GLY A 173 -26.95 -3.65 8.44
C GLY A 173 -25.62 -2.92 8.22
N ASP A 174 -24.48 -3.56 8.51
CA ASP A 174 -23.17 -2.99 8.17
C ASP A 174 -23.01 -2.86 6.65
N ILE A 175 -23.34 -3.90 5.90
CA ILE A 175 -23.18 -3.95 4.43
C ILE A 175 -24.11 -2.95 3.74
N GLU A 176 -25.38 -2.88 4.16
CA GLU A 176 -26.35 -1.90 3.64
C GLU A 176 -25.91 -0.46 3.90
N ARG A 177 -25.39 -0.20 5.10
CA ARG A 177 -24.85 1.11 5.46
C ARG A 177 -23.59 1.45 4.65
N TYR A 178 -22.66 0.51 4.50
CA TYR A 178 -21.48 0.69 3.66
C TYR A 178 -21.85 1.04 2.22
N ALA A 179 -22.81 0.33 1.63
CA ALA A 179 -23.25 0.57 0.25
C ALA A 179 -23.94 1.93 0.05
N SER A 180 -24.66 2.42 1.06
CA SER A 180 -25.46 3.66 0.96
C SER A 180 -24.72 4.92 1.42
N GLU A 181 -23.86 4.81 2.43
CA GLU A 181 -23.24 5.97 3.09
C GLU A 181 -21.77 6.21 2.73
N PHE A 182 -21.05 5.24 2.17
CA PHE A 182 -19.63 5.39 1.89
C PHE A 182 -19.37 5.61 0.41
N ASP A 183 -18.26 6.29 0.11
CA ASP A 183 -17.90 6.72 -1.24
C ASP A 183 -16.85 5.81 -1.88
N TYR A 184 -15.95 5.23 -1.07
CA TYR A 184 -14.93 4.32 -1.56
C TYR A 184 -14.35 3.43 -0.45
N VAL A 185 -13.68 2.37 -0.87
CA VAL A 185 -12.87 1.48 -0.02
C VAL A 185 -11.40 1.63 -0.41
N PHE A 186 -10.48 1.46 0.54
CA PHE A 186 -9.09 1.23 0.20
C PHE A 186 -8.48 0.08 1.01
N VAL A 187 -7.55 -0.61 0.38
CA VAL A 187 -6.72 -1.64 0.97
C VAL A 187 -5.47 -0.96 1.49
N ARG A 188 -5.20 -1.07 2.80
CA ARG A 188 -3.94 -0.58 3.37
C ARG A 188 -2.75 -1.16 2.59
N GLY A 189 -1.72 -0.37 2.32
CA GLY A 189 -0.48 -0.93 1.78
C GLY A 189 0.13 -1.96 2.75
N SER A 190 0.36 -3.18 2.29
CA SER A 190 1.04 -4.24 3.06
C SER A 190 1.52 -5.34 2.14
N ASN A 191 2.14 -6.36 2.72
CA ASN A 191 2.55 -7.57 2.03
C ASN A 191 1.38 -8.58 1.93
N PHE A 192 0.29 -8.22 1.26
CA PHE A 192 -0.93 -9.04 1.18
C PHE A 192 -0.96 -10.05 0.01
N ILE A 193 0.04 -10.04 -0.87
CA ILE A 193 0.05 -10.87 -2.08
C ILE A 193 0.92 -12.11 -1.83
N HIS A 194 0.32 -13.13 -1.20
CA HIS A 194 0.94 -14.43 -0.95
C HIS A 194 -0.13 -15.53 -0.75
N GLU A 195 0.28 -16.79 -0.68
CA GLU A 195 -0.64 -17.94 -0.65
C GLU A 195 -1.45 -18.03 0.65
N ASN A 196 -0.87 -17.60 1.76
CA ASN A 196 -1.48 -17.71 3.08
C ASN A 196 -2.36 -16.51 3.47
N MET A 197 -2.74 -15.65 2.52
CA MET A 197 -3.51 -14.45 2.84
C MET A 197 -4.97 -14.82 3.11
N GLU A 198 -5.46 -14.52 4.31
CA GLU A 198 -6.85 -14.77 4.70
C GLU A 198 -7.68 -13.50 4.53
N TRP A 199 -8.60 -13.48 3.57
CA TRP A 199 -9.49 -12.32 3.32
C TRP A 199 -10.79 -12.33 4.14
N PHE A 200 -11.00 -13.34 4.99
CA PHE A 200 -12.24 -13.55 5.75
C PHE A 200 -13.49 -13.35 4.87
N ARG A 201 -14.43 -12.49 5.27
CA ARG A 201 -15.64 -12.14 4.51
C ARG A 201 -15.47 -10.87 3.67
N ALA A 202 -14.24 -10.38 3.45
CA ALA A 202 -14.01 -9.15 2.67
C ALA A 202 -14.53 -9.27 1.24
N VAL A 203 -14.36 -10.43 0.59
CA VAL A 203 -14.87 -10.69 -0.76
C VAL A 203 -16.39 -10.52 -0.81
N GLU A 204 -17.10 -11.16 0.12
CA GLU A 204 -18.56 -11.08 0.23
C GLU A 204 -19.04 -9.64 0.44
N VAL A 205 -18.42 -8.91 1.36
CA VAL A 205 -18.76 -7.50 1.64
C VAL A 205 -18.54 -6.65 0.38
N LEU A 206 -17.40 -6.80 -0.28
CA LEU A 206 -17.08 -6.02 -1.48
C LEU A 206 -18.08 -6.31 -2.60
N GLU A 207 -18.42 -7.57 -2.88
CA GLU A 207 -19.39 -7.94 -3.93
C GLU A 207 -20.74 -7.24 -3.77
N ARG A 208 -21.17 -7.00 -2.53
CA ARG A 208 -22.44 -6.36 -2.21
C ARG A 208 -22.35 -4.83 -2.16
N VAL A 209 -21.27 -4.28 -1.62
CA VAL A 209 -21.08 -2.83 -1.44
C VAL A 209 -20.83 -2.10 -2.77
N LYS A 210 -20.14 -2.74 -3.73
CA LYS A 210 -19.92 -2.22 -5.10
C LYS A 210 -19.27 -0.83 -5.22
N LEU A 211 -18.62 -0.34 -4.16
CA LEU A 211 -17.88 0.92 -4.18
C LEU A 211 -16.52 0.79 -4.90
N PRO A 212 -15.96 1.90 -5.44
CA PRO A 212 -14.57 1.97 -5.89
C PRO A 212 -13.59 1.45 -4.84
N VAL A 213 -12.54 0.74 -5.25
CA VAL A 213 -11.56 0.13 -4.33
C VAL A 213 -10.14 0.53 -4.71
N TYR A 214 -9.42 1.22 -3.82
CA TYR A 214 -8.04 1.63 -4.05
C TYR A 214 -7.06 0.72 -3.32
N ALA A 215 -6.08 0.17 -4.04
CA ALA A 215 -4.94 -0.52 -3.45
C ALA A 215 -3.67 0.27 -3.76
N ILE A 216 -3.02 0.82 -2.73
CA ILE A 216 -1.88 1.73 -2.88
C ILE A 216 -0.66 1.11 -2.20
N GLY A 217 0.31 0.69 -3.01
CA GLY A 217 1.59 0.16 -2.55
C GLY A 217 1.47 -1.19 -1.82
N VAL A 218 0.67 -2.10 -2.36
CA VAL A 218 0.56 -3.50 -1.89
C VAL A 218 1.72 -4.34 -2.42
N GLY A 219 2.16 -5.32 -1.65
CA GLY A 219 3.39 -6.08 -1.87
C GLY A 219 3.15 -7.58 -1.92
N ALA A 220 3.90 -8.27 -2.79
CA ALA A 220 4.07 -9.71 -2.70
C ALA A 220 5.20 -10.07 -1.74
N GLN A 221 5.03 -11.18 -1.03
CA GLN A 221 5.99 -11.67 -0.06
C GLN A 221 6.24 -13.16 -0.29
N ALA A 222 7.52 -13.49 -0.40
CA ALA A 222 8.03 -14.85 -0.38
C ALA A 222 9.44 -14.82 0.22
N SER A 223 9.85 -15.89 0.90
CA SER A 223 11.19 -16.04 1.46
C SER A 223 12.28 -16.27 0.40
N GLN A 224 11.86 -16.57 -0.83
CA GLN A 224 12.72 -16.74 -1.99
C GLN A 224 12.05 -16.13 -3.21
N ASN A 225 12.85 -15.73 -4.20
CA ASN A 225 12.32 -15.28 -5.48
C ASN A 225 11.77 -16.47 -6.26
N ARG A 226 10.45 -16.71 -6.12
CA ARG A 226 9.72 -17.80 -6.77
C ARG A 226 8.38 -17.30 -7.28
N LYS A 227 7.79 -18.06 -8.21
CA LYS A 227 6.39 -17.88 -8.60
C LYS A 227 5.48 -18.12 -7.39
N ILE A 228 4.50 -17.24 -7.22
CA ILE A 228 3.43 -17.34 -6.22
C ILE A 228 2.14 -17.64 -6.98
N GLU A 229 1.47 -18.73 -6.63
CA GLU A 229 0.15 -19.07 -7.17
C GLU A 229 -0.90 -18.75 -6.11
N LEU A 230 -1.69 -17.70 -6.35
CA LEU A 230 -2.66 -17.24 -5.37
C LEU A 230 -3.82 -18.23 -5.28
N PRO A 231 -4.33 -18.54 -4.07
CA PRO A 231 -5.54 -19.33 -3.92
C PRO A 231 -6.75 -18.57 -4.46
N GLU A 232 -7.82 -19.30 -4.80
CA GLU A 232 -9.03 -18.72 -5.41
C GLU A 232 -9.64 -17.55 -4.64
N PRO A 233 -9.75 -17.56 -3.30
CA PRO A 233 -10.22 -16.39 -2.54
C PRO A 233 -9.36 -15.13 -2.78
N SER A 234 -8.04 -15.29 -2.86
CA SER A 234 -7.10 -14.19 -3.14
C SER A 234 -7.21 -13.71 -4.58
N LYS A 235 -7.32 -14.61 -5.55
CA LYS A 235 -7.57 -14.23 -6.96
C LYS A 235 -8.88 -13.46 -7.06
N ARG A 236 -9.96 -13.94 -6.44
CA ARG A 236 -11.26 -13.27 -6.45
C ARG A 236 -11.19 -11.88 -5.82
N PHE A 237 -10.54 -11.74 -4.67
CA PHE A 237 -10.32 -10.45 -4.03
C PHE A 237 -9.61 -9.46 -4.97
N TRP A 238 -8.47 -9.86 -5.54
CA TRP A 238 -7.71 -8.97 -6.43
C TRP A 238 -8.43 -8.69 -7.75
N SER A 239 -9.22 -9.61 -8.28
CA SER A 239 -10.09 -9.35 -9.44
C SER A 239 -11.13 -8.28 -9.13
N ILE A 240 -11.78 -8.34 -7.96
CA ILE A 240 -12.74 -7.30 -7.55
C ILE A 240 -12.05 -5.94 -7.41
N VAL A 241 -10.86 -5.89 -6.81
CA VAL A 241 -10.08 -4.64 -6.73
C VAL A 241 -9.76 -4.12 -8.14
N ALA A 242 -9.28 -5.00 -9.02
CA ALA A 242 -8.93 -4.66 -10.40
C ALA A 242 -10.12 -4.12 -11.20
N GLU A 243 -11.31 -4.71 -11.05
CA GLU A 243 -12.55 -4.27 -11.68
C GLU A 243 -13.01 -2.89 -11.18
N ARG A 244 -12.53 -2.45 -10.00
CA ARG A 244 -13.05 -1.27 -9.28
C ARG A 244 -12.04 -0.13 -9.15
N CYS A 245 -10.94 -0.21 -9.90
CA CYS A 245 -9.96 0.86 -10.01
C CYS A 245 -9.36 0.95 -11.40
N ALA A 246 -8.78 2.11 -11.72
CA ALA A 246 -8.00 2.26 -12.95
C ALA A 246 -6.70 1.44 -12.90
N SER A 247 -6.07 1.33 -11.72
CA SER A 247 -4.92 0.48 -11.50
C SER A 247 -4.69 0.16 -10.02
N ILE A 248 -4.14 -1.03 -9.77
CA ILE A 248 -3.59 -1.46 -8.48
C ILE A 248 -2.15 -0.98 -8.37
N GLY A 249 -1.86 -0.11 -7.39
CA GLY A 249 -0.51 0.32 -7.08
C GLY A 249 0.24 -0.74 -6.26
N VAL A 250 1.36 -1.23 -6.76
CA VAL A 250 2.21 -2.22 -6.08
C VAL A 250 3.60 -1.67 -5.71
N ARG A 251 4.26 -2.32 -4.75
CA ARG A 251 5.56 -1.89 -4.21
C ARG A 251 6.74 -2.02 -5.18
N GLY A 252 6.73 -2.99 -6.09
CA GLY A 252 7.89 -3.32 -6.90
C GLY A 252 7.56 -4.31 -8.02
N ALA A 253 8.55 -4.56 -8.87
CA ALA A 253 8.41 -5.41 -10.06
C ALA A 253 7.94 -6.84 -9.73
N PHE A 254 8.46 -7.44 -8.65
CA PHE A 254 8.05 -8.79 -8.21
C PHE A 254 6.55 -8.88 -7.89
N SER A 255 6.00 -7.88 -7.19
CA SER A 255 4.57 -7.79 -6.89
C SER A 255 3.74 -7.62 -8.16
N ALA A 256 4.21 -6.79 -9.10
CA ALA A 256 3.53 -6.57 -10.37
C ALA A 256 3.45 -7.86 -11.19
N GLU A 257 4.58 -8.56 -11.31
CA GLU A 257 4.67 -9.83 -12.01
C GLU A 257 3.79 -10.89 -11.36
N THR A 258 3.80 -10.98 -10.03
CA THR A 258 2.95 -11.92 -9.28
C THR A 258 1.47 -11.72 -9.60
N LEU A 259 0.97 -10.50 -9.54
CA LEU A 259 -0.44 -10.22 -9.88
C LEU A 259 -0.75 -10.54 -11.34
N ARG A 260 0.12 -10.18 -12.28
CA ARG A 260 -0.07 -10.47 -13.72
C ARG A 260 -0.12 -11.96 -14.02
N GLN A 261 0.78 -12.74 -13.43
CA GLN A 261 0.79 -14.20 -13.55
C GLN A 261 -0.47 -14.85 -12.96
N ASN A 262 -1.12 -14.19 -12.01
CA ASN A 262 -2.41 -14.61 -11.44
C ASN A 262 -3.63 -13.98 -12.13
N GLY A 263 -3.45 -13.39 -13.31
CA GLY A 263 -4.53 -12.88 -14.16
C GLY A 263 -4.89 -11.40 -13.95
N ILE A 264 -4.23 -10.70 -13.04
CA ILE A 264 -4.53 -9.31 -12.69
C ILE A 264 -3.55 -8.36 -13.39
N ARG A 265 -4.04 -7.65 -14.43
CA ARG A 265 -3.15 -6.94 -15.37
C ARG A 265 -3.05 -5.43 -15.19
N ASN A 266 -4.06 -4.78 -14.61
CA ASN A 266 -4.08 -3.32 -14.41
C ASN A 266 -3.21 -2.90 -13.21
N VAL A 267 -1.92 -3.20 -13.26
CA VAL A 267 -0.98 -3.04 -12.14
C VAL A 267 0.13 -2.06 -12.47
N GLU A 268 0.41 -1.15 -11.54
CA GLU A 268 1.46 -0.13 -11.64
C GLU A 268 2.42 -0.19 -10.47
N VAL A 269 3.72 -0.11 -10.74
CA VAL A 269 4.75 -0.05 -9.70
C VAL A 269 4.85 1.39 -9.19
N VAL A 270 4.39 1.63 -7.96
CA VAL A 270 4.35 2.95 -7.32
C VAL A 270 5.26 3.07 -6.10
N GLY A 271 5.79 1.94 -5.61
CA GLY A 271 6.62 1.90 -4.41
C GLY A 271 5.81 1.70 -3.12
N CYS A 272 6.51 1.71 -1.99
CA CYS A 272 5.88 1.63 -0.67
C CYS A 272 5.24 2.99 -0.31
N PRO A 273 4.02 3.03 0.25
CA PRO A 273 3.37 4.31 0.55
C PRO A 273 4.17 5.19 1.52
N SER A 274 5.06 4.60 2.32
CA SER A 274 5.92 5.30 3.28
C SER A 274 6.77 6.40 2.66
N ILE A 275 7.15 6.31 1.38
CA ILE A 275 7.93 7.36 0.70
C ILE A 275 7.12 8.65 0.50
N PHE A 276 5.78 8.55 0.43
CA PHE A 276 4.90 9.68 0.20
C PHE A 276 4.48 10.40 1.48
N ARG A 277 4.97 9.97 2.65
CA ARG A 277 4.56 10.51 3.95
C ARG A 277 4.70 12.03 4.05
N THR A 278 5.74 12.60 3.45
CA THR A 278 5.98 14.06 3.46
C THR A 278 5.12 14.81 2.45
N ARG A 279 4.51 14.11 1.50
CA ARG A 279 3.84 14.67 0.31
C ARG A 279 4.73 15.65 -0.48
N ASN A 280 6.04 15.56 -0.31
CA ASN A 280 6.99 16.37 -1.02
C ASN A 280 7.49 15.57 -2.23
N ARG A 281 6.99 15.92 -3.42
CA ARG A 281 7.43 15.31 -4.69
C ARG A 281 8.94 15.46 -4.90
N ASP A 282 9.52 16.54 -4.41
CA ASP A 282 10.92 16.88 -4.60
C ASP A 282 11.76 16.50 -3.37
N LEU A 283 11.34 15.48 -2.61
CA LEU A 283 12.06 14.97 -1.43
C LEU A 283 13.50 14.58 -1.82
N LYS A 284 14.47 15.31 -1.27
CA LYS A 284 15.90 15.02 -1.44
C LYS A 284 16.43 14.32 -0.19
N ILE A 285 16.88 13.08 -0.36
CA ILE A 285 17.63 12.36 0.68
C ILE A 285 19.07 12.83 0.61
N ARG A 286 19.55 13.49 1.67
CA ARG A 286 20.96 13.87 1.81
C ARG A 286 21.67 12.79 2.61
N ILE A 287 22.69 12.18 2.01
CA ILE A 287 23.54 11.20 2.67
C ILE A 287 24.77 11.96 3.18
N PRO A 288 25.01 12.01 4.50
CA PRO A 288 26.22 12.62 5.05
C PRO A 288 27.47 11.82 4.66
N ASP A 289 28.64 12.44 4.74
CA ASP A 289 29.90 11.72 4.56
C ASP A 289 30.01 10.62 5.63
N GLN A 290 30.28 9.38 5.21
CA GLN A 290 30.35 8.24 6.12
C GLN A 290 31.39 8.44 7.23
N ARG A 291 32.46 9.21 6.96
CA ARG A 291 33.52 9.51 7.93
C ARG A 291 33.05 10.42 9.08
N GLU A 292 31.95 11.13 8.87
CA GLU A 292 31.35 12.04 9.85
C GLU A 292 30.27 11.35 10.70
N ILE A 293 29.84 10.14 10.34
CA ILE A 293 28.78 9.40 11.05
C ILE A 293 29.36 8.82 12.34
N ARG A 294 28.93 9.38 13.47
CA ARG A 294 29.29 8.87 14.81
C ARG A 294 28.14 8.15 15.51
N LYS A 295 26.91 8.59 15.27
CA LYS A 295 25.69 8.02 15.87
C LYS A 295 24.96 7.17 14.85
N VAL A 296 24.62 5.95 15.24
CA VAL A 296 23.95 4.99 14.35
C VAL A 296 22.73 4.42 15.06
N ALA A 297 21.58 4.47 14.39
CA ALA A 297 20.40 3.73 14.83
C ALA A 297 20.40 2.36 14.14
N PHE A 298 20.56 1.29 14.91
CA PHE A 298 20.43 -0.08 14.43
C PHE A 298 18.99 -0.55 14.62
N SER A 299 18.32 -0.89 13.53
CA SER A 299 16.95 -1.40 13.57
C SER A 299 16.95 -2.92 13.50
N LEU A 300 16.69 -3.56 14.63
CA LEU A 300 16.65 -5.00 14.77
C LEU A 300 15.26 -5.52 14.41
N ARG A 301 15.24 -6.65 13.70
CA ARG A 301 14.09 -7.54 13.68
C ARG A 301 14.54 -8.95 14.06
N ARG A 302 14.05 -9.48 15.17
CA ARG A 302 14.44 -10.81 15.68
C ARG A 302 13.44 -11.88 15.28
N GLU A 303 12.15 -11.56 15.34
CA GLU A 303 11.09 -12.48 14.92
C GLU A 303 11.08 -12.63 13.39
N ALA A 304 11.75 -13.68 12.91
CA ALA A 304 11.79 -14.06 11.51
C ALA A 304 11.64 -15.58 11.38
N ASP A 305 10.68 -15.99 10.56
CA ASP A 305 10.42 -17.39 10.23
C ASP A 305 10.72 -17.66 8.74
N LYS A 306 10.37 -18.87 8.29
CA LYS A 306 10.55 -19.29 6.89
C LYS A 306 9.69 -18.52 5.87
N SER A 307 8.78 -17.65 6.32
CA SER A 307 8.05 -16.73 5.44
C SER A 307 8.88 -15.48 5.09
N TYR A 308 9.87 -15.12 5.92
CA TYR A 308 10.72 -13.94 5.73
C TYR A 308 12.13 -14.27 5.24
N THR A 309 12.69 -15.39 5.66
CA THR A 309 14.06 -15.79 5.31
C THR A 309 14.15 -17.28 5.04
N ALA A 310 15.00 -17.67 4.08
CA ALA A 310 15.24 -19.08 3.78
C ALA A 310 15.98 -19.80 4.93
N ASP A 311 16.79 -19.08 5.70
CA ASP A 311 17.56 -19.59 6.83
C ASP A 311 17.40 -18.65 8.04
N PRO A 312 16.44 -18.94 8.93
CA PRO A 312 16.21 -18.16 10.16
C PRO A 312 17.42 -18.15 11.11
N GLU A 313 18.18 -19.24 11.19
CA GLU A 313 19.32 -19.30 12.10
C GLU A 313 20.46 -18.41 11.60
N ALA A 314 20.80 -18.48 10.31
CA ALA A 314 21.78 -17.59 9.71
C ALA A 314 21.34 -16.13 9.80
N TYR A 315 20.06 -15.85 9.60
CA TYR A 315 19.49 -14.51 9.76
C TYR A 315 19.76 -13.96 11.16
N LEU A 316 19.43 -14.71 12.21
CA LEU A 316 19.66 -14.31 13.60
C LEU A 316 21.15 -14.17 13.93
N ARG A 317 21.98 -15.13 13.52
CA ARG A 317 23.45 -15.03 13.72
C ARG A 317 24.03 -13.77 13.08
N ASN A 318 23.63 -13.46 11.85
CA ASN A 318 24.11 -12.30 11.12
C ASN A 318 23.60 -10.98 11.73
N GLN A 319 22.34 -10.95 12.19
CA GLN A 319 21.77 -9.80 12.91
C GLN A 319 22.55 -9.51 14.20
N LYS A 320 22.80 -10.54 15.03
CA LYS A 320 23.59 -10.41 16.27
C LYS A 320 25.01 -9.91 15.98
N ALA A 321 25.69 -10.51 15.01
CA ALA A 321 27.04 -10.09 14.62
C ALA A 321 27.09 -8.64 14.11
N ALA A 322 26.10 -8.23 13.31
CA ALA A 322 26.00 -6.86 12.81
C ALA A 322 25.72 -5.86 13.93
N LEU A 323 24.81 -6.17 14.85
CA LEU A 323 24.49 -5.36 16.02
C LEU A 323 25.74 -5.11 16.88
N LEU A 324 26.45 -6.16 17.26
CA LEU A 324 27.66 -6.08 18.07
C LEU A 324 28.77 -5.30 17.37
N LYS A 325 28.93 -5.49 16.05
CA LYS A 325 29.93 -4.75 15.27
C LYS A 325 29.61 -3.25 15.22
N VAL A 326 28.35 -2.88 15.02
CA VAL A 326 27.94 -1.47 14.96
C VAL A 326 28.10 -0.80 16.32
N ASP A 327 27.68 -1.47 17.40
CA ASP A 327 27.88 -1.01 18.77
C ASP A 327 29.36 -0.77 19.11
N ALA A 328 30.26 -1.69 18.70
CA ALA A 328 31.69 -1.53 18.94
C ALA A 328 32.36 -0.38 18.15
N GLN A 329 31.70 0.12 17.10
CA GLN A 329 32.29 1.08 16.15
C GLN A 329 31.59 2.45 16.14
N SER A 330 30.50 2.62 16.90
CA SER A 330 29.68 3.84 16.88
C SER A 330 28.97 4.10 18.20
N GLU A 331 28.49 5.32 18.39
CA GLU A 331 27.46 5.60 19.40
C GLU A 331 26.12 5.06 18.91
N MET A 332 25.88 3.77 19.20
CA MET A 332 24.69 3.08 18.73
C MET A 332 23.48 3.30 19.64
N VAL A 333 22.32 3.50 19.01
CA VAL A 333 20.99 3.25 19.59
C VAL A 333 20.34 2.10 18.85
N MET A 334 19.56 1.29 19.55
CA MET A 334 18.85 0.14 18.99
C MET A 334 17.35 0.41 18.96
N SER A 335 16.71 0.10 17.85
CA SER A 335 15.24 0.11 17.72
C SER A 335 14.76 -1.30 17.36
N SER A 336 13.54 -1.67 17.76
CA SER A 336 12.88 -2.93 17.40
C SER A 336 11.57 -2.68 16.66
N HIS A 337 11.01 -3.73 16.05
CA HIS A 337 9.87 -3.62 15.13
C HIS A 337 8.52 -3.91 15.79
N GLY A 338 8.54 -4.44 17.02
CA GLY A 338 7.36 -4.74 17.82
C GLY A 338 7.42 -6.04 18.62
N GLU A 339 8.57 -6.70 18.64
CA GLU A 339 8.83 -7.95 19.36
C GLU A 339 8.58 -7.81 20.87
N GLN A 340 8.02 -8.86 21.48
CA GLN A 340 7.54 -8.82 22.87
C GLN A 340 8.68 -8.61 23.87
N GLU A 341 9.79 -9.32 23.68
CA GLU A 341 10.93 -9.30 24.58
C GLU A 341 11.63 -7.93 24.54
N GLU A 342 11.86 -7.37 23.36
CA GLU A 342 12.41 -6.02 23.20
C GLU A 342 11.50 -4.95 23.83
N LYS A 343 10.17 -5.08 23.71
CA LYS A 343 9.20 -4.19 24.38
C LYS A 343 9.31 -4.24 25.90
N ALA A 344 9.56 -5.40 26.49
CA ALA A 344 9.75 -5.52 27.94
C ALA A 344 10.94 -4.66 28.41
N PHE A 345 12.02 -4.61 27.61
CA PHE A 345 13.16 -3.75 27.87
C PHE A 345 12.85 -2.27 27.68
N PHE A 346 12.16 -1.93 26.59
CA PHE A 346 11.74 -0.56 26.28
C PHE A 346 10.84 0.04 27.37
N LEU A 347 9.80 -0.69 27.77
CA LEU A 347 8.81 -0.28 28.76
C LEU A 347 9.30 -0.41 30.20
N ARG A 348 10.48 -1.03 30.40
CA ARG A 348 11.16 -1.21 31.68
C ARG A 348 10.33 -1.98 32.72
N ASP A 349 9.49 -2.91 32.28
CA ASP A 349 8.71 -3.76 33.18
C ASP A 349 9.58 -4.90 33.76
N PRO A 350 9.73 -5.00 35.10
CA PRO A 350 10.63 -5.99 35.69
C PRO A 350 10.24 -7.45 35.42
N ALA A 351 8.95 -7.79 35.50
CA ALA A 351 8.47 -9.16 35.36
C ALA A 351 8.53 -9.62 33.89
N ALA A 352 8.19 -8.74 32.95
CA ALA A 352 8.32 -9.00 31.53
C ALA A 352 9.79 -9.11 31.12
N LYS A 353 10.69 -8.32 31.71
CA LYS A 353 12.13 -8.43 31.48
C LYS A 353 12.66 -9.80 31.89
N GLU A 354 12.28 -10.31 33.05
CA GLU A 354 12.72 -11.64 33.49
C GLU A 354 12.31 -12.74 32.49
N LYS A 355 11.06 -12.69 32.02
CA LYS A 355 10.56 -13.60 30.97
C LYS A 355 11.35 -13.45 29.66
N ALA A 356 11.62 -12.23 29.24
CA ALA A 356 12.41 -11.93 28.04
C ALA A 356 13.84 -12.49 28.14
N VAL A 357 14.51 -12.33 29.30
CA VAL A 357 15.85 -12.87 29.54
C VAL A 357 15.85 -14.41 29.46
N ALA A 358 14.85 -15.06 30.06
CA ALA A 358 14.70 -16.51 29.99
C ALA A 358 14.53 -16.97 28.53
N GLU A 359 13.73 -16.26 27.75
CA GLU A 359 13.50 -16.56 26.34
C GLU A 359 14.75 -16.33 25.47
N PHE A 360 15.48 -15.24 25.67
CA PHE A 360 16.74 -15.00 24.98
C PHE A 360 17.80 -16.07 25.27
N THR A 361 17.85 -16.56 26.51
CA THR A 361 18.75 -17.64 26.90
C THR A 361 18.32 -18.97 26.28
N ARG A 362 17.01 -19.29 26.35
CA ARG A 362 16.43 -20.51 25.79
C ARG A 362 16.64 -20.62 24.28
N THR A 363 16.53 -19.51 23.56
CA THR A 363 16.71 -19.44 22.10
C THR A 363 18.17 -19.29 21.68
N GLY A 364 19.10 -19.13 22.64
CA GLY A 364 20.51 -18.89 22.37
C GLY A 364 20.81 -17.50 21.79
N TRP A 365 19.83 -16.58 21.76
CA TRP A 365 20.05 -15.18 21.38
C TRP A 365 21.05 -14.53 22.32
N TRP A 366 20.87 -14.75 23.62
CA TRP A 366 21.89 -14.54 24.64
C TRP A 366 22.56 -15.89 24.89
N SER A 367 23.76 -16.03 24.34
CA SER A 367 24.65 -17.15 24.56
C SER A 367 26.11 -16.71 24.52
N GLY A 368 26.91 -17.34 25.39
CA GLY A 368 28.38 -17.36 25.30
C GLY A 368 29.04 -16.03 25.65
N ALA A 369 30.12 -15.70 24.93
CA ALA A 369 30.98 -14.55 25.22
C ALA A 369 30.29 -13.19 24.95
N ASP A 370 29.23 -13.17 24.15
CA ASP A 370 28.56 -11.92 23.73
C ASP A 370 27.52 -11.42 24.74
N ASP A 371 27.16 -12.23 25.75
CA ASP A 371 26.02 -11.95 26.64
C ASP A 371 26.15 -10.67 27.42
N ALA A 372 27.36 -10.36 27.89
CA ALA A 372 27.62 -9.12 28.61
C ALA A 372 27.37 -7.89 27.71
N ALA A 373 27.79 -7.96 26.44
CA ALA A 373 27.55 -6.89 25.48
C ALA A 373 26.06 -6.79 25.11
N MET A 374 25.41 -7.91 24.80
CA MET A 374 23.98 -7.95 24.47
C MET A 374 23.10 -7.40 25.61
N ARG A 375 23.35 -7.81 26.85
CA ARG A 375 22.64 -7.29 28.03
C ARG A 375 22.80 -5.77 28.14
N ARG A 376 24.04 -5.28 28.02
CA ARG A 376 24.32 -3.83 28.08
C ARG A 376 23.56 -3.06 27.00
N ILE A 377 23.53 -3.58 25.77
CA ILE A 377 22.83 -2.96 24.63
C ILE A 377 21.32 -2.86 24.95
N TYR A 378 20.70 -3.98 25.32
CA TYR A 378 19.26 -4.03 25.61
C TYR A 378 18.84 -3.16 26.81
N GLU A 379 19.70 -3.06 27.83
CA GLU A 379 19.40 -2.26 29.02
C GLU A 379 19.59 -0.75 28.81
N LYS A 380 20.54 -0.35 27.96
CA LYS A 380 21.00 1.06 27.90
C LYS A 380 20.78 1.77 26.57
N GLN A 381 20.65 1.03 25.47
CA GLN A 381 20.67 1.61 24.12
C GLN A 381 19.35 1.43 23.36
N LEU A 382 18.35 0.77 23.94
CA LEU A 382 17.04 0.57 23.33
C LEU A 382 16.23 1.88 23.35
N PHE A 383 15.82 2.34 22.16
CA PHE A 383 15.12 3.60 21.89
C PHE A 383 13.66 3.40 21.52
#